data_AF-A0A961U0P9-F1
#
_entry.id   AF-A0A961U0P9-F1
#
_cell.length_a   1.000
_cell.length_b   1.000
_cell.length_c   1.000
_cell.angle_alpha   90.00
_cell.angle_beta   90.00
_cell.angle_gamma   90.00
#
_symmetry.space_group_name_H-M   'P 1'
#
loop_
_entity.id
_entity.type
_entity.pdbx_description
1 polymer ?
#
loop_
_entity_poly.entity_id
_entity_poly.type
_entity_poly.pdbx_seq_one_letter_code
_entity_poly.pdbx_strand_id
1 'polypeptide(L)' 'LNWSWPGAGGLGPFWSKYPPARVYLMRWKIDFTGQGAPPMLNAWFVWDGSSAEKGTRLLMLDRKDARQGELL' A
#
# COMPACT_ATOMS: atom_id res chain seq x y z
N LEU A 1 -5.28 -2.11 0.33
CA LEU A 1 -6.45 -1.28 0.72
C LEU A 1 -6.68 -0.23 -0.36
N ASN A 2 -7.92 0.22 -0.53
CA ASN A 2 -8.20 1.31 -1.47
C ASN A 2 -7.49 2.59 -0.99
N TRP A 3 -6.67 3.17 -1.86
CA TRP A 3 -5.82 4.33 -1.58
C TRP A 3 -6.60 5.65 -1.47
N SER A 4 -7.86 5.70 -1.89
CA SER A 4 -8.64 6.94 -1.84
C SER A 4 -9.02 7.36 -0.41
N TRP A 5 -9.07 6.44 0.56
CA TRP A 5 -9.49 6.78 1.95
C TRP A 5 -8.69 6.08 3.08
N PRO A 6 -7.34 6.16 3.14
CA PRO A 6 -6.61 5.58 4.27
C PRO A 6 -6.85 6.40 5.55
N GLY A 7 -6.88 7.74 5.45
CA GLY A 7 -7.11 8.63 6.59
C GLY A 7 -8.59 8.93 6.87
N ALA A 8 -9.41 8.99 5.82
CA ALA A 8 -10.80 9.43 5.96
C ALA A 8 -11.83 8.28 6.01
N GLY A 9 -11.37 7.02 5.95
CA GLY A 9 -12.19 5.83 6.23
C GLY A 9 -12.38 5.53 7.72
N GLY A 10 -12.17 6.51 8.61
CA GLY A 10 -12.27 6.33 10.07
C GLY A 10 -11.11 5.58 10.72
N LEU A 11 -10.06 5.26 9.96
CA LEU A 11 -8.92 4.48 10.45
C LEU A 11 -7.87 5.30 11.22
N GLY A 12 -8.05 6.62 11.36
CA GLY A 12 -7.10 7.50 12.06
C GLY A 12 -6.58 6.93 13.39
N PRO A 13 -7.44 6.52 14.34
CA PRO A 13 -6.99 5.95 15.62
C PRO A 13 -6.20 4.65 15.47
N PHE A 14 -6.57 3.79 14.52
CA PHE A 14 -5.84 2.56 14.23
C PHE A 14 -4.42 2.87 13.72
N TRP A 15 -4.29 3.85 12.83
CA TRP A 15 -3.00 4.23 12.25
C TRP A 15 -2.10 4.94 13.26
N SER A 16 -2.67 5.70 14.20
CA SER A 16 -1.92 6.26 15.32
C SER A 16 -1.37 5.18 16.26
N LYS A 17 -2.16 4.13 16.52
CA LYS A 17 -1.76 3.03 17.41
C LYS A 17 -0.84 2.02 16.73
N TYR A 18 -1.05 1.77 15.44
CA TYR A 18 -0.35 0.76 14.65
C TYR A 18 0.10 1.36 13.31
N PRO A 19 1.07 2.28 13.31
CA PRO A 19 1.56 2.87 12.07
C PRO A 19 2.20 1.78 11.18
N PRO A 20 1.87 1.73 9.88
CA PRO A 20 2.54 0.79 8.97
C PRO A 20 4.02 1.16 8.80
N ALA A 21 4.89 0.17 8.65
CA ALA A 21 6.31 0.36 8.32
C ALA A 21 6.50 1.03 6.96
N ARG A 22 5.76 0.49 5.99
CA ARG A 22 5.92 0.79 4.57
C ARG A 22 4.56 0.88 3.93
N VAL A 23 4.43 1.87 3.07
CA VAL A 23 3.26 2.12 2.25
C VAL A 23 3.74 2.15 0.80
N TYR A 24 3.34 1.18 0.00
CA TYR A 24 3.67 1.12 -1.42
C TYR A 24 2.50 1.67 -2.23
N LEU A 25 2.68 2.86 -2.80
CA LEU A 25 1.76 3.42 -3.79
C LEU A 25 1.93 2.67 -5.11
N MET A 26 0.86 2.06 -5.60
CA MET A 26 0.87 1.28 -6.83
C MET A 26 0.65 2.21 -8.03
N ARG A 27 1.62 2.26 -8.95
CA ARG A 27 1.59 3.14 -10.13
C ARG A 27 0.96 2.51 -11.37
N TRP A 28 0.18 1.46 -11.19
CA TRP A 28 -0.54 0.79 -12.27
C TRP A 28 -1.97 0.46 -11.85
N LYS A 29 -2.85 0.30 -12.84
CA LYS A 29 -4.21 -0.15 -12.61
C LYS A 29 -4.22 -1.65 -12.33
N ILE A 30 -4.74 -2.03 -11.18
CA ILE A 30 -5.08 -3.43 -10.92
C ILE A 30 -6.38 -3.71 -11.66
N ASP A 31 -6.29 -4.53 -12.70
CA ASP A 31 -7.44 -5.02 -13.44
C ASP A 31 -7.47 -6.54 -13.32
N PHE A 32 -8.36 -7.04 -12.47
CA PHE A 32 -8.56 -8.48 -12.27
C PHE A 32 -9.45 -9.11 -13.34
N THR A 33 -10.26 -8.29 -14.04
CA THR A 33 -11.26 -8.79 -15.00
C THR A 33 -10.78 -8.68 -16.44
N GLY A 34 -9.78 -7.83 -16.71
CA GLY A 34 -9.31 -7.51 -18.06
C GLY A 34 -10.31 -6.68 -18.87
N GLN A 35 -11.41 -6.24 -18.24
CA GLN A 35 -12.52 -5.53 -18.89
C GLN A 35 -12.39 -4.01 -18.76
N GLY A 36 -11.24 -3.50 -18.30
CA GLY A 36 -11.02 -2.06 -18.19
C GLY A 36 -11.84 -1.40 -17.08
N ALA A 37 -12.09 -2.13 -15.98
CA ALA A 37 -12.75 -1.59 -14.80
C ALA A 37 -12.13 -0.24 -14.36
N PRO A 38 -12.94 0.68 -13.80
CA PRO A 38 -12.47 2.02 -13.48
C PRO A 38 -11.20 1.98 -12.61
N PRO A 39 -10.22 2.86 -12.87
CA PRO A 39 -8.94 2.84 -12.16
C PRO A 39 -9.16 2.99 -10.65
N MET A 40 -9.02 1.89 -9.92
CA MET A 40 -8.93 1.94 -8.47
C MET A 40 -7.53 2.38 -8.08
N LEU A 41 -7.45 3.42 -7.25
CA LEU A 41 -6.20 3.77 -6.59
C LEU A 41 -5.95 2.73 -5.49
N ASN A 42 -4.81 2.05 -5.55
CA ASN A 42 -4.46 0.98 -4.61
C ASN A 42 -3.10 1.23 -3.97
N ALA A 43 -2.95 0.75 -2.75
CA ALA A 43 -1.67 0.68 -2.07
C ALA A 43 -1.56 -0.58 -1.21
N TRP A 44 -0.31 -0.98 -0.98
CA TRP A 44 0.06 -2.07 -0.09
C TRP A 44 0.69 -1.52 1.20
N PHE A 45 0.14 -1.92 2.33
CA PHE A 45 0.57 -1.56 3.68
C PHE A 45 1.28 -2.75 4.33
N VAL A 46 2.44 -2.51 4.93
CA VAL A 46 3.25 -3.53 5.59
C VAL A 46 3.47 -3.14 7.04
N TRP A 47 3.20 -4.06 7.97
CA TRP A 47 3.56 -3.94 9.38
C TRP A 47 4.69 -4.93 9.68
N ASP A 48 5.77 -4.45 10.28
CA ASP A 48 6.94 -5.27 10.63
C ASP A 48 7.27 -5.30 12.12
N GLY A 49 6.38 -4.77 12.96
CA GLY A 49 6.52 -4.73 14.42
C GLY A 49 7.57 -3.74 14.96
N SER A 50 8.44 -3.19 14.11
CA SER A 50 9.52 -2.26 14.50
C SER A 50 9.28 -0.81 14.07
N SER A 51 8.16 -0.56 13.39
CA SER A 51 7.89 0.65 12.62
C SER A 51 7.72 1.90 13.48
N ALA A 52 7.30 1.75 14.74
CA ALA A 52 7.11 2.85 15.66
C ALA A 52 8.40 3.66 15.89
N GLU A 53 9.57 3.01 15.81
CA GLU A 53 10.87 3.65 16.04
C GLU A 53 11.45 4.29 14.77
N LYS A 54 11.12 3.75 13.59
CA LYS A 54 11.75 4.13 12.30
C LYS A 54 10.89 5.05 11.43
N GLY A 55 9.61 5.20 11.79
CA GLY A 55 8.62 5.97 11.04
C GLY A 55 8.13 5.25 9.77
N THR A 56 6.96 5.71 9.30
CA THR A 56 6.33 5.18 8.09
C THR A 56 7.06 5.65 6.83
N ARG A 57 7.42 4.72 5.93
CA ARG A 57 8.03 5.04 4.64
C ARG A 57 7.02 4.92 3.50
N LEU A 58 6.91 5.97 2.68
CA LEU A 58 6.18 5.93 1.42
C LEU A 58 7.13 5.48 0.29
N LEU A 59 6.73 4.44 -0.44
CA LEU A 59 7.49 3.82 -1.52
C LEU A 59 6.60 3.68 -2.76
N MET A 60 7.23 3.55 -3.92
CA MET A 60 6.54 3.33 -5.19
C MET A 60 6.67 1.87 -5.59
N LEU A 61 5.58 1.31 -6.12
CA LEU A 61 5.57 -0.03 -6.70
C LEU A 61 5.11 0.07 -8.15
N ASP A 62 5.78 -0.66 -9.02
CA ASP A 62 5.45 -0.78 -10.45
C ASP A 62 4.94 -2.18 -10.78
N ARG A 63 4.23 -2.31 -11.90
CA ARG A 63 3.61 -3.58 -12.32
C ARG A 63 4.63 -4.69 -12.56
N LYS A 64 5.83 -4.33 -13.05
CA LYS A 64 6.96 -5.23 -13.21
C LYS A 64 8.05 -4.71 -12.30
N ASP A 65 8.17 -5.29 -11.11
CA ASP A 65 9.31 -5.03 -10.23
C ASP A 65 10.32 -6.16 -10.42
N ALA A 66 11.55 -5.81 -10.79
CA ALA A 66 12.62 -6.78 -11.01
C ALA A 66 12.92 -7.63 -9.75
N ARG A 67 12.58 -7.13 -8.56
CA ARG A 67 12.78 -7.80 -7.27
C ARG A 67 11.64 -8.74 -6.89
N GLN A 68 10.58 -8.84 -7.70
CA GLN A 68 9.44 -9.70 -7.40
C GLN A 68 9.84 -11.19 -7.25
N GLY A 69 10.89 -11.63 -7.95
CA GLY A 69 11.44 -12.98 -7.83
C GLY A 69 12.24 -13.24 -6.55
N GLU A 70 12.63 -12.20 -5.81
CA GLU A 70 13.43 -12.28 -4.58
C GLU A 70 12.55 -12.34 -3.31
N LEU A 71 11.23 -12.19 -3.47
CA LEU A 71 10.23 -12.14 -2.39
C LEU A 71 9.43 -13.46 -2.24
N LEU A 72 9.84 -14.52 -2.96
CA LEU A 72 9.26 -15.87 -2.88
C LEU A 72 9.99 -16.74 -1.86
#